data_AF-A0A1H2CGB5-F1
#
_entry.id   AF-A0A1H2CGB5-F1
#
_cell.length_a   1.000
_cell.length_b   1.000
_cell.length_c   1.000
_cell.angle_alpha   90.00
_cell.angle_beta   90.00
_cell.angle_gamma   90.00
#
_symmetry.space_group_name_H-M   'P 1'
#
loop_
_entity.id
_entity.type
_entity.pdbx_description
1 polymer ?
#
loop_
_entity_poly.entity_id
_entity_poly.type
_entity_poly.pdbx_seq_one_letter_code
_entity_poly.pdbx_strand_id
1 'polypeptide(L)'
;MSSRGWAGRRVTKARAAIRSRGQVQPCTRCGRAIDLDRETWHVDHIVELALGGAKDDPTNHGPAHARCNTAAGGKLGGQLAAARRRATTQRTEGTRRW
;
A
#
# COMPACT_ATOMS: atom_id res chain seq x y z
N MET A 1 -1.56 20.41 -8.58
CA MET A 1 -1.14 19.02 -8.87
C MET A 1 -2.20 18.09 -8.30
N SER A 2 -3.24 17.74 -9.07
CA SER A 2 -4.29 16.85 -8.58
C SER A 2 -3.74 15.43 -8.50
N SER A 3 -3.25 15.02 -7.33
CA SER A 3 -2.96 13.63 -7.04
C SER A 3 -4.27 12.86 -7.21
N ARG A 4 -4.46 12.22 -8.37
CA ARG A 4 -5.58 11.31 -8.61
C ARG A 4 -5.51 10.19 -7.57
N GLY A 5 -6.14 10.40 -6.43
CA GLY A 5 -6.07 9.56 -5.24
C GLY A 5 -6.56 8.14 -5.49
N TRP A 6 -6.20 7.24 -4.58
CA TRP A 6 -6.74 5.89 -4.51
C TRP A 6 -8.17 5.95 -3.95
N ALA A 7 -9.15 6.18 -4.84
CA ALA A 7 -10.56 6.36 -4.48
C ALA A 7 -11.50 6.04 -5.65
N GLY A 8 -12.81 5.97 -5.36
CA GLY A 8 -13.87 5.88 -6.35
C GLY A 8 -13.79 4.62 -7.23
N ARG A 9 -14.06 4.78 -8.54
CA ARG A 9 -14.18 3.67 -9.51
C ARG A 9 -12.97 2.72 -9.53
N ARG A 10 -11.77 3.20 -9.24
CA ARG A 10 -10.57 2.34 -9.18
C ARG A 10 -10.66 1.34 -8.05
N VAL A 11 -11.02 1.80 -6.85
CA VAL A 11 -11.19 0.94 -5.67
C VAL A 11 -12.34 -0.03 -5.90
N THR A 12 -13.44 0.43 -6.51
CA THR A 12 -14.56 -0.45 -6.90
C THR A 12 -14.11 -1.57 -7.84
N LYS A 13 -13.34 -1.24 -8.88
CA LYS A 13 -12.81 -2.23 -9.84
C LYS A 13 -11.87 -3.23 -9.15
N ALA A 14 -10.97 -2.76 -8.30
CA ALA A 14 -10.05 -3.62 -7.57
C ALA A 14 -10.80 -4.55 -6.59
N ARG A 15 -11.81 -4.04 -5.87
CA ARG A 15 -12.66 -4.86 -5.01
C ARG A 15 -13.41 -5.95 -5.79
N ALA A 16 -13.94 -5.61 -6.96
CA ALA A 16 -14.62 -6.57 -7.83
C ALA A 16 -13.65 -7.65 -8.34
N ALA A 17 -12.45 -7.26 -8.80
CA ALA A 17 -11.42 -8.18 -9.29
C ALA A 17 -10.86 -9.09 -8.19
N ILE A 18 -10.83 -8.62 -6.93
CA ILE A 18 -10.51 -9.47 -5.79
C ILE A 18 -11.66 -10.44 -5.57
N ARG A 19 -12.91 -9.97 -5.40
CA ARG A 19 -14.07 -10.85 -5.15
C ARG A 19 -14.28 -11.92 -6.21
N SER A 20 -13.96 -11.65 -7.48
CA SER A 20 -14.07 -12.65 -8.55
C SER A 20 -13.14 -13.85 -8.38
N ARG A 21 -12.15 -13.79 -7.48
CA ARG A 21 -11.24 -14.91 -7.16
C ARG A 21 -11.80 -15.85 -6.08
N GLY A 22 -12.91 -15.49 -5.43
CA GLY A 22 -13.56 -16.31 -4.40
C GLY A 22 -13.87 -15.55 -3.11
N GLN A 23 -14.78 -16.11 -2.31
CA GLN A 23 -15.23 -15.50 -1.05
C GLN A 23 -14.14 -15.48 0.03
N VAL A 24 -13.41 -16.59 0.18
CA VAL A 24 -12.35 -16.72 1.17
C VAL A 24 -11.02 -16.61 0.46
N GLN A 25 -10.20 -15.63 0.87
CA GLN A 25 -8.90 -15.37 0.25
C GLN A 25 -7.81 -15.10 1.27
N PRO A 26 -6.55 -15.44 0.96
CA PRO A 26 -5.44 -15.17 1.85
C PRO A 26 -5.14 -13.67 1.92
N CYS A 27 -4.91 -13.17 3.13
CA CYS A 27 -4.37 -11.84 3.36
C CYS A 27 -3.00 -11.70 2.68
N THR A 28 -2.83 -10.69 1.83
CA THR A 28 -1.56 -10.42 1.12
C THR A 28 -0.37 -10.17 2.05
N ARG A 29 -0.61 -9.82 3.31
CA ARG A 29 0.44 -9.48 4.28
C ARG A 29 0.76 -10.59 5.28
N CYS A 30 -0.25 -11.29 5.78
CA CYS A 30 -0.06 -12.31 6.82
C CYS A 30 -0.42 -13.74 6.39
N GLY A 31 -0.93 -13.93 5.18
CA GLY A 31 -1.29 -15.23 4.62
C GLY A 31 -2.55 -15.89 5.19
N ARG A 32 -3.08 -15.40 6.32
CA ARG A 32 -4.31 -15.93 6.92
C ARG A 32 -5.52 -15.65 6.04
N ALA A 33 -6.46 -16.59 6.01
CA ALA A 33 -7.71 -16.45 5.29
C ALA A 33 -8.54 -15.26 5.80
N ILE A 34 -9.21 -14.58 4.88
CA ILE A 34 -10.19 -13.51 5.11
C ILE A 34 -11.48 -13.95 4.42
N ASP A 35 -12.59 -13.95 5.15
CA ASP A 35 -13.92 -14.00 4.54
C ASP A 35 -14.34 -12.60 4.08
N LEU A 36 -14.37 -12.39 2.76
CA LEU A 36 -14.59 -11.06 2.16
C LEU A 36 -15.99 -10.48 2.35
N ASP A 37 -16.95 -11.30 2.81
CA ASP A 37 -18.32 -10.88 3.09
C ASP A 37 -18.61 -10.72 4.58
N ARG A 38 -17.81 -11.36 5.45
CA ARG A 38 -17.97 -11.29 6.92
C ARG A 38 -16.97 -10.38 7.62
N GLU A 39 -15.80 -10.19 7.03
CA GLU A 39 -14.70 -9.45 7.67
C GLU A 39 -14.42 -8.10 7.01
N THR A 40 -13.93 -7.16 7.80
CA THR A 40 -13.46 -5.86 7.28
C THR A 40 -12.07 -6.00 6.66
N TRP A 41 -11.99 -5.73 5.37
CA TRP A 41 -10.75 -5.79 4.60
C TRP A 41 -10.54 -4.57 3.70
N HIS A 42 -9.27 -4.31 3.41
CA HIS A 42 -8.82 -3.26 2.51
C HIS A 42 -8.22 -3.86 1.24
N VAL A 43 -8.35 -3.13 0.14
CA VAL A 43 -7.57 -3.42 -1.06
C VAL A 43 -6.14 -2.98 -0.79
N ASP A 44 -5.22 -3.92 -0.92
CA ASP A 44 -3.80 -3.73 -0.71
C ASP A 44 -3.03 -3.86 -2.02
N HIS A 45 -1.98 -3.06 -2.16
CA HIS A 45 -1.02 -3.22 -3.25
C HIS A 45 0.04 -4.23 -2.81
N ILE A 46 0.14 -5.37 -3.49
CA ILE A 46 1.09 -6.44 -3.15
C ILE A 46 2.52 -5.91 -3.19
N VAL A 47 2.85 -5.23 -4.30
CA VAL A 47 4.01 -4.37 -4.43
C VAL A 47 3.55 -2.93 -4.23
N GLU A 48 4.15 -2.29 -3.23
CA GLU A 48 3.85 -0.91 -2.83
C GLU A 48 4.12 0.08 -3.96
N LEU A 49 3.25 1.08 -4.12
CA LEU A 49 3.44 2.13 -5.14
C LEU A 49 4.77 2.87 -4.98
N ALA A 50 5.18 3.11 -3.73
CA ALA A 50 6.43 3.79 -3.43
C ALA A 50 7.67 2.96 -3.81
N LEU A 51 7.50 1.66 -4.04
CA LEU A 51 8.55 0.72 -4.46
C LEU A 51 8.42 0.33 -5.94
N GLY A 52 7.61 1.06 -6.72
CA GLY A 52 7.44 0.82 -8.16
C GLY A 52 6.28 -0.13 -8.51
N GLY A 53 5.42 -0.48 -7.55
CA GLY A 53 4.24 -1.30 -7.79
C GLY A 53 3.25 -0.65 -8.75
N ALA A 54 2.64 -1.48 -9.61
CA ALA A 54 1.64 -1.02 -10.57
C ALA A 54 0.37 -0.56 -9.86
N LYS A 55 -0.08 0.66 -10.18
CA LYS A 55 -1.20 1.29 -9.48
C LYS A 55 -2.55 0.67 -9.76
N ASP A 56 -2.83 0.45 -11.04
CA ASP A 56 -4.15 0.07 -11.55
C ASP A 56 -4.18 -1.36 -12.12
N ASP A 57 -3.10 -2.12 -11.91
CA ASP A 57 -3.00 -3.52 -12.29
C ASP A 57 -3.71 -4.42 -11.26
N PRO A 58 -4.78 -5.14 -11.63
CA PRO A 58 -5.48 -6.04 -10.73
C PRO A 58 -4.58 -7.15 -10.16
N THR A 59 -3.54 -7.57 -10.88
CA THR A 59 -2.60 -8.61 -10.42
C THR A 59 -1.77 -8.14 -9.24
N ASN A 60 -1.57 -6.82 -9.10
CA ASN A 60 -0.90 -6.20 -7.96
C ASN A 60 -1.87 -5.87 -6.81
N HIS A 61 -3.14 -6.29 -6.89
CA HIS A 61 -4.12 -6.07 -5.83
C HIS A 61 -4.48 -7.38 -5.13
N GLY A 62 -4.64 -7.32 -3.81
CA GLY A 62 -5.21 -8.40 -3.04
C GLY A 62 -5.90 -7.91 -1.76
N PRO A 63 -6.64 -8.79 -1.07
CA PRO A 63 -7.28 -8.44 0.19
C PRO A 63 -6.26 -8.45 1.32
N ALA A 64 -6.36 -7.46 2.21
CA ALA A 64 -5.62 -7.46 3.47
C ALA A 64 -6.55 -7.10 4.63
N HIS A 65 -6.31 -7.70 5.79
CA HIS A 65 -6.93 -7.24 7.03
C HIS A 65 -6.61 -5.75 7.22
N ALA A 66 -7.58 -4.98 7.72
CA ALA A 66 -7.41 -3.55 7.93
C ALA A 66 -6.15 -3.23 8.75
N ARG A 67 -5.92 -3.98 9.85
CA ARG A 67 -4.72 -3.83 10.71
C ARG A 67 -3.42 -4.18 10.01
N CYS A 68 -3.42 -5.22 9.18
CA CYS A 68 -2.21 -5.63 8.45
C CYS A 68 -1.82 -4.58 7.41
N ASN A 69 -2.80 -4.06 6.65
CA ASN A 69 -2.57 -3.03 5.66
C ASN A 69 -2.05 -1.72 6.29
N THR A 70 -2.71 -1.24 7.36
CA THR A 70 -2.27 -0.01 8.03
C THR A 70 -0.90 -0.14 8.68
N ALA A 71 -0.59 -1.29 9.30
CA ALA A 71 0.73 -1.55 9.86
C ALA A 71 1.83 -1.57 8.79
N ALA A 72 1.58 -2.21 7.64
CA ALA A 72 2.52 -2.26 6.52
C ALA A 72 2.79 -0.85 5.95
N GLY A 73 1.72 -0.11 5.62
CA GLY A 73 1.82 1.25 5.11
C GLY A 73 2.48 2.21 6.10
N GLY A 74 2.17 2.10 7.40
CA GLY A 74 2.79 2.90 8.45
C GLY A 74 4.30 2.64 8.59
N LYS A 75 4.70 1.36 8.55
CA LYS A 75 6.13 0.97 8.59
C LYS A 75 6.89 1.55 7.40
N LEU A 76 6.37 1.39 6.18
CA LEU A 76 7.00 1.91 4.97
C LEU A 76 7.05 3.45 4.97
N GLY A 77 5.93 4.10 5.34
CA GLY A 77 5.87 5.55 5.47
C GLY A 77 6.91 6.11 6.45
N GLY A 78 7.09 5.44 7.59
CA GLY A 78 8.13 5.77 8.56
C GLY A 78 9.54 5.62 8.01
N GLN A 79 9.83 4.55 7.27
CA GLN A 79 11.11 4.33 6.61
C GLN A 79 11.42 5.41 5.57
N LEU A 80 10.45 5.75 4.71
CA LEU A 80 10.59 6.80 3.70
C LEU A 80 10.79 8.18 4.35
N ALA A 81 10.06 8.50 5.42
CA ALA A 81 10.22 9.74 6.16
C ALA A 81 11.61 9.82 6.83
N ALA A 82 12.09 8.72 7.40
CA ALA A 82 13.44 8.65 7.96
C ALA A 82 14.53 8.83 6.89
N ALA A 83 14.39 8.18 5.73
CA ALA A 83 15.31 8.33 4.60
C ALA A 83 15.37 9.78 4.09
N ARG A 84 14.21 10.42 3.91
CA ARG A 84 14.12 11.83 3.51
C ARG A 84 14.83 12.76 4.50
N ARG A 85 14.62 12.55 5.82
CA ARG A 85 15.29 13.35 6.86
C ARG A 85 16.81 13.20 6.78
N ARG A 86 17.33 11.99 6.62
CA ARG A 86 18.78 11.73 6.47
C ARG A 86 19.37 12.42 5.24
N ALA A 87 18.69 12.35 4.10
CA ALA A 87 19.13 13.02 2.87
C ALA A 87 19.21 14.55 3.04
N THR A 88 18.24 15.15 3.76
CA THR A 88 18.26 16.59 4.06
C THR A 88 19.46 16.96 4.93
N THR A 89 19.77 16.19 5.98
CA THR A 89 20.92 16.43 6.87
C THR A 89 22.24 16.39 6.11
N GLN A 90 22.47 15.37 5.28
CA GLN A 90 23.70 15.26 4.46
C GLN A 90 23.87 16.45 3.52
N ARG A 91 22.77 16.94 2.93
CA ARG A 91 22.81 18.12 2.05
C ARG A 91 23.20 19.39 2.80
N THR A 92 22.70 19.58 4.02
CA THR A 92 23.06 20.74 4.86
C THR A 92 24.52 20.71 5.33
N GLU A 93 25.08 19.54 5.60
CA GLU A 93 26.50 19.37 5.96
C GLU A 93 27.42 19.66 4.76
N GLY A 94 27.03 19.25 3.55
CA GLY A 94 27.77 19.54 2.33
C GLY A 94 27.85 21.03 1.97
N THR A 95 26.83 21.82 2.32
CA THR A 95 26.78 23.27 2.10
C THR A 95 27.50 24.11 3.15
N ARG A 96 27.92 23.53 4.28
CA ARG A 96 28.74 24.21 5.30
C ARG A 96 30.24 23.99 5.05
N ARG A 97 30.68 24.23 3.82
CA ARG A 97 32.10 24.33 3.49
C ARG A 97 32.40 25.81 3.24
N TRP A 98 33.42 26.28 3.96
CA TRP A 98 33.98 27.63 4.10
C TRP A 98 33.85 28.52 2.86
#